data_AF-A0A821NVY9-F1
#
_entry.id   AF-A0A821NVY9-F1
#
_cell.length_a   1.000
_cell.length_b   1.000
_cell.length_c   1.000
_cell.angle_alpha   90.00
_cell.angle_beta   90.00
_cell.angle_gamma   90.00
#
_symmetry.space_group_name_H-M   'P 1'
#
loop_
_entity.id
_entity.type
_entity.pdbx_description
1 polymer ?
#
loop_
_entity_poly.entity_id
_entity_poly.type
_entity_poly.pdbx_seq_one_letter_code
_entity_poly.pdbx_strand_id
1 'polypeptide(L)'
;MLFYRDEIDGLRAIAVMPVILYHAGCIKFMPGGYIGVDVFFVISGYLITSVIENEREEGTFSLVRFYERRCRRILPALFFILFISSIFAYHWTSPGQLKDFGQSLISIIALSSNIFFWWKDDDYFIQ
;
A
#
# COMPACT_ATOMS: atom_id res chain seq x y z
N MET A 1 -23.94 -8.43 -10.66
CA MET A 1 -23.47 -7.01 -10.68
C MET A 1 -23.10 -6.65 -9.26
N LEU A 2 -21.83 -6.80 -8.88
CA LEU A 2 -21.38 -6.52 -7.52
C LEU A 2 -21.60 -5.03 -7.23
N PHE A 3 -22.54 -4.74 -6.34
CA PHE A 3 -22.76 -3.39 -5.81
C PHE A 3 -21.44 -2.88 -5.25
N TYR A 4 -20.92 -1.80 -5.83
CA TYR A 4 -19.79 -1.07 -5.28
C TYR A 4 -20.20 -0.56 -3.89
N ARG A 5 -19.50 -1.04 -2.85
CA ARG A 5 -19.82 -0.73 -1.45
C ARG A 5 -18.93 0.40 -0.96
N ASP A 6 -19.35 1.62 -1.24
CA ASP A 6 -18.70 2.85 -0.79
C ASP A 6 -18.41 2.84 0.71
N GLU A 7 -19.30 2.26 1.51
CA GLU A 7 -19.15 2.12 2.96
C GLU A 7 -17.86 1.38 3.38
N ILE A 8 -17.46 0.35 2.64
CA ILE A 8 -16.28 -0.48 2.96
C ILE A 8 -15.00 0.25 2.58
N ASP A 9 -15.02 0.98 1.47
CA ASP A 9 -13.89 1.81 1.07
C ASP A 9 -13.70 3.01 2.02
N GLY A 10 -14.80 3.57 2.55
CA GLY A 10 -14.76 4.54 3.63
C GLY A 10 -14.13 3.98 4.92
N LEU A 11 -14.51 2.76 5.31
CA LEU A 11 -13.95 2.11 6.50
C LEU A 11 -12.44 1.82 6.33
N ARG A 12 -12.02 1.43 5.12
CA ARG A 12 -10.59 1.29 4.78
C ARG A 12 -9.85 2.62 4.87
N ALA A 13 -10.45 3.73 4.42
CA ALA A 13 -9.84 5.05 4.56
C ALA A 13 -9.66 5.45 6.04
N ILE A 14 -10.68 5.19 6.87
CA ILE A 14 -10.61 5.42 8.32
C ILE A 14 -9.51 4.56 8.96
N ALA A 15 -9.36 3.30 8.55
CA ALA A 15 -8.33 2.40 9.07
C ALA A 15 -6.90 2.89 8.78
N VAL A 16 -6.69 3.63 7.69
CA VAL A 16 -5.37 4.20 7.33
C VAL A 16 -5.04 5.48 8.12
N MET A 17 -6.05 6.22 8.60
CA MET A 17 -5.83 7.50 9.29
C MET A 17 -4.90 7.40 10.51
N PRO A 18 -5.08 6.44 11.45
CA PRO A 18 -4.14 6.24 12.55
C PRO A 18 -2.70 5.98 12.10
N VAL A 19 -2.52 5.24 10.99
CA VAL A 19 -1.19 4.93 10.43
C VAL A 19 -0.49 6.21 9.99
N ILE A 20 -1.20 7.09 9.26
CA ILE A 20 -0.67 8.37 8.81
C ILE A 20 -0.35 9.27 10.00
N LEU A 21 -1.27 9.39 10.97
CA LEU A 21 -1.10 10.26 12.14
C LEU A 21 0.04 9.80 13.05
N TYR A 22 0.28 8.48 13.14
CA TYR A 22 1.42 7.92 13.84
C TYR A 22 2.74 8.36 13.18
N HIS A 23 2.89 8.12 11.87
CA HIS A 23 4.11 8.48 11.14
C HIS A 23 4.32 9.99 11.01
N ALA A 24 3.24 10.79 11.03
CA ALA A 24 3.32 12.25 11.07
C ALA A 24 3.78 12.80 12.44
N GLY A 25 3.94 11.95 13.46
CA GLY A 25 4.32 12.36 14.81
C GLY A 25 3.22 13.08 15.58
N CYS A 26 1.98 13.06 15.08
CA CYS A 26 0.82 13.70 15.71
C CYS A 26 0.34 12.92 16.94
N ILE A 27 0.53 11.59 16.95
CA ILE A 27 0.12 10.70 18.03
C ILE A 27 1.37 10.04 18.62
N LYS A 28 1.98 10.68 19.62
CA LYS A 28 3.19 10.16 20.31
C LYS A 28 2.91 9.06 21.34
N PHE A 29 1.64 8.82 21.67
CA PHE A 29 1.23 8.01 22.84
C PHE A 29 0.46 6.74 22.51
N MET A 30 0.24 6.43 21.23
CA MET A 30 -0.34 5.15 20.84
C MET A 30 0.71 4.35 20.07
N PRO A 31 1.03 3.11 20.47
CA PRO A 31 1.70 2.12 19.61
C PRO A 31 0.79 1.67 18.43
N GLY A 32 -0.05 2.58 17.93
CA GLY A 32 -1.32 2.30 17.25
C GLY A 32 -1.28 2.39 15.74
N GLY A 33 -0.10 2.56 15.12
CA GLY A 33 0.03 2.38 13.68
C GLY A 33 -0.39 0.97 13.24
N TYR A 34 -0.01 -0.06 14.01
CA TYR A 34 -0.26 -1.46 13.69
C TYR A 34 -1.75 -1.82 13.67
N ILE A 35 -2.56 -1.29 14.59
CA ILE A 35 -4.00 -1.60 14.64
C ILE A 35 -4.70 -1.12 13.37
N GLY A 36 -4.35 0.07 12.88
CA GLY A 36 -4.91 0.59 11.63
C GLY A 36 -4.53 -0.29 10.43
N VAL A 37 -3.28 -0.75 10.39
CA VAL A 37 -2.77 -1.68 9.38
C VAL A 37 -3.52 -3.02 9.43
N ASP A 38 -3.71 -3.59 10.62
CA ASP A 38 -4.41 -4.87 10.82
C ASP A 38 -5.87 -4.79 10.35
N VAL A 39 -6.59 -3.75 10.78
CA VAL A 39 -7.99 -3.53 10.39
C VAL A 39 -8.10 -3.34 8.88
N PHE A 40 -7.22 -2.56 8.27
CA PHE A 40 -7.19 -2.37 6.82
C PHE A 40 -6.98 -3.69 6.07
N PHE A 41 -6.05 -4.54 6.53
CA PHE A 41 -5.79 -5.82 5.90
C PHE A 41 -6.93 -6.82 6.08
N VAL A 42 -7.56 -6.88 7.25
CA VAL A 42 -8.73 -7.75 7.49
C VAL A 42 -9.89 -7.37 6.57
N ILE A 43 -10.25 -6.08 6.50
CA ILE A 43 -11.33 -5.60 5.63
C ILE A 43 -11.01 -5.88 4.16
N SER A 44 -9.76 -5.62 3.74
CA SER A 44 -9.32 -5.91 2.39
C SER A 44 -9.40 -7.41 2.08
N GLY A 45 -8.91 -8.27 2.98
CA GLY A 45 -8.95 -9.72 2.83
C GLY A 45 -10.38 -10.27 2.68
N TYR A 46 -11.31 -9.78 3.50
CA TYR A 46 -12.73 -10.10 3.38
C TYR A 46 -13.28 -9.73 1.99
N LEU A 47 -13.11 -8.47 1.57
CA LEU A 47 -13.62 -7.98 0.29
C LEU A 47 -13.05 -8.77 -0.89
N ILE A 48 -11.75 -9.04 -0.85
CA ILE A 48 -11.04 -9.76 -1.90
C ILE A 48 -11.58 -11.19 -2.02
N THR A 49 -11.71 -11.87 -0.89
CA THR A 49 -12.22 -13.25 -0.84
C THR A 49 -13.67 -13.29 -1.33
N SER A 50 -14.52 -12.35 -0.91
CA SER A 50 -15.89 -12.26 -1.40
C SER A 50 -15.98 -12.05 -2.91
N VAL A 51 -15.12 -11.21 -3.50
CA VAL A 51 -15.08 -11.03 -4.97
C VAL A 51 -14.67 -12.32 -5.67
N ILE A 52 -13.63 -13.01 -5.16
CA ILE A 52 -13.15 -14.27 -5.75
C ILE A 52 -14.24 -15.34 -5.67
N GLU A 53 -14.90 -15.51 -4.53
CA GLU A 53 -15.91 -16.55 -4.35
C GLU A 53 -17.14 -16.29 -5.22
N ASN A 54 -17.61 -15.04 -5.33
CA ASN A 54 -18.72 -14.71 -6.23
C ASN A 54 -18.36 -15.01 -7.71
N GLU A 55 -17.17 -14.62 -8.17
CA GLU A 55 -16.74 -14.92 -9.54
C GLU A 55 -16.55 -16.42 -9.79
N ARG A 56 -16.19 -17.17 -8.74
CA ARG A 56 -16.05 -18.63 -8.80
C ARG A 56 -17.41 -19.31 -8.88
N GLU A 57 -18.40 -18.86 -8.09
CA GLU A 57 -19.79 -19.34 -8.17
C GLU A 57 -20.42 -19.05 -9.54
N GLU A 58 -20.12 -17.89 -10.13
CA GLU A 58 -20.56 -17.51 -11.48
C GLU A 58 -19.76 -18.23 -12.60
N GLY A 59 -18.70 -18.96 -12.27
CA GLY A 59 -17.83 -19.65 -13.24
C GLY A 59 -17.00 -18.70 -14.12
N THR A 60 -16.90 -17.42 -13.75
CA THR A 60 -16.21 -16.36 -14.52
C THR A 60 -14.82 -16.02 -13.97
N PHE A 61 -14.42 -16.65 -12.86
CA PHE A 61 -13.16 -16.36 -12.19
C PHE A 61 -11.94 -16.59 -13.10
N SER A 62 -11.08 -15.58 -13.17
CA SER A 62 -9.79 -15.65 -13.83
C SER A 62 -8.76 -14.89 -13.01
N LEU A 63 -7.71 -15.60 -12.59
CA LEU A 63 -6.60 -15.02 -11.84
C LEU A 63 -5.96 -13.85 -12.60
N VAL A 64 -5.80 -14.00 -13.92
CA VAL A 64 -5.25 -12.95 -14.80
C VAL A 64 -6.14 -11.71 -14.78
N ARG A 65 -7.45 -11.85 -15.01
CA ARG A 65 -8.40 -10.71 -15.00
C ARG A 65 -8.50 -10.05 -13.63
N PHE A 66 -8.35 -10.83 -12.56
CA PHE A 66 -8.31 -10.33 -11.19
C PHE A 66 -7.10 -9.41 -10.96
N TYR A 67 -5.89 -9.86 -11.29
CA TYR A 67 -4.69 -9.04 -11.16
C TYR A 67 -4.70 -7.85 -12.13
N GLU A 68 -5.18 -8.04 -13.34
CA GLU A 68 -5.27 -6.98 -14.35
C GLU A 68 -6.13 -5.79 -13.89
N ARG A 69 -7.31 -6.05 -13.31
CA ARG A 69 -8.17 -5.01 -12.71
C ARG A 69 -7.48 -4.28 -11.56
N ARG A 70 -6.75 -5.01 -10.72
CA ARG A 70 -5.97 -4.43 -9.62
C ARG A 70 -4.83 -3.55 -10.11
N CYS A 71 -4.06 -4.03 -11.09
CA CYS A 71 -2.98 -3.28 -11.71
C CYS A 71 -3.49 -1.98 -12.32
N ARG A 72 -4.59 -2.01 -13.08
CA ARG A 72 -5.21 -0.79 -13.64
C ARG A 72 -5.67 0.22 -12.59
N ARG A 73 -6.01 -0.23 -11.38
CA ARG A 73 -6.43 0.64 -10.28
C ARG A 73 -5.26 1.19 -9.46
N ILE A 74 -4.22 0.38 -9.20
CA ILE A 74 -3.14 0.70 -8.25
C ILE A 74 -1.93 1.33 -8.96
N LEU A 75 -1.54 0.79 -10.12
CA LEU A 75 -0.33 1.24 -10.82
C LEU A 75 -0.36 2.71 -11.25
N PRO A 76 -1.47 3.30 -11.71
CA PRO A 76 -1.48 4.71 -12.08
C PRO A 76 -1.14 5.63 -10.91
N ALA A 77 -1.72 5.37 -9.74
CA ALA A 77 -1.42 6.13 -8.52
C ALA A 77 0.03 5.91 -8.06
N LEU A 78 0.54 4.68 -8.17
CA LEU A 78 1.93 4.35 -7.85
C LEU A 78 2.91 5.12 -8.73
N PHE A 79 2.77 5.06 -10.06
CA PHE A 79 3.68 5.77 -10.96
C PHE A 79 3.59 7.28 -10.81
N PHE A 80 2.38 7.80 -10.56
CA PHE A 80 2.18 9.21 -10.29
C PHE A 80 2.96 9.68 -9.05
N ILE A 81 2.85 8.96 -7.92
CA ILE A 81 3.57 9.35 -6.70
C ILE A 81 5.09 9.14 -6.85
N LEU A 82 5.53 8.09 -7.53
CA LEU A 82 6.95 7.86 -7.82
C LEU A 82 7.54 8.99 -8.69
N PHE A 83 6.79 9.46 -9.68
CA PHE A 83 7.22 10.58 -10.52
C PHE A 83 7.35 11.87 -9.71
N ILE A 84 6.33 12.22 -8.93
CA ILE A 84 6.34 13.42 -8.11
C ILE A 84 7.45 13.36 -7.06
N SER A 85 7.60 12.24 -6.35
CA SER A 85 8.63 12.09 -5.33
C SER A 85 10.04 12.12 -5.94
N SER A 86 10.21 11.64 -7.18
CA SER A 86 11.50 11.73 -7.88
C SER A 86 11.91 13.17 -8.19
N ILE A 87 10.96 14.01 -8.62
CA ILE A 87 11.20 15.45 -8.85
C ILE A 87 11.67 16.10 -7.55
N PHE A 88 10.94 15.88 -6.46
CA PHE A 88 11.28 16.45 -5.16
C PHE A 88 12.60 15.90 -4.60
N ALA A 89 12.86 14.60 -4.72
CA ALA A 89 14.10 13.98 -4.29
C ALA A 89 15.30 14.61 -5.01
N TYR A 90 15.22 14.78 -6.33
CA TYR A 90 16.28 15.41 -7.11
C TYR A 90 16.60 16.84 -6.64
N HIS A 91 15.59 17.62 -6.26
CA HIS A 91 15.76 19.01 -5.83
C HIS A 91 16.14 19.18 -4.35
N TRP A 92 15.72 18.28 -3.47
CA TRP A 92 15.84 18.46 -2.01
C TRP A 92 16.81 17.51 -1.30
N THR A 93 17.26 16.42 -1.93
CA THR A 93 18.15 15.46 -1.25
C THR A 93 19.61 15.59 -1.66
N SER A 94 20.51 15.25 -0.74
CA SER A 94 21.96 15.20 -1.01
C SER A 94 22.33 14.01 -1.90
N PRO A 95 23.51 14.01 -2.57
CA PRO A 95 23.89 12.93 -3.50
C PRO A 95 23.88 11.52 -2.88
N GLY A 96 24.21 11.40 -1.58
CA GLY A 96 24.14 10.12 -0.87
C GLY A 96 22.69 9.66 -0.69
N GLN A 97 21.81 10.54 -0.23
CA GLN A 97 20.39 10.28 -0.05
C GLN A 97 19.67 9.99 -1.38
N LEU A 98 20.12 10.61 -2.48
CA LEU A 98 19.57 10.34 -3.81
C LEU A 98 19.87 8.91 -4.28
N LYS A 99 21.04 8.37 -3.93
CA LYS A 99 21.38 6.95 -4.18
C LYS A 99 20.46 6.02 -3.38
N ASP A 100 20.24 6.32 -2.11
CA ASP A 100 19.33 5.54 -1.26
C ASP A 100 17.89 5.59 -1.77
N PHE A 101 17.42 6.76 -2.16
CA PHE A 101 16.11 6.95 -2.79
C PHE A 101 15.98 6.14 -4.08
N GLY A 102 17.00 6.16 -4.95
CA GLY A 102 17.03 5.37 -6.17
C GLY A 102 16.91 3.87 -5.94
N GLN A 103 17.59 3.34 -4.90
CA GLN A 103 17.45 1.93 -4.51
C GLN A 103 16.03 1.60 -4.02
N SER A 104 15.43 2.48 -3.21
CA SER A 104 14.04 2.34 -2.77
C SER A 104 13.05 2.42 -3.94
N LEU A 105 13.31 3.27 -4.93
CA LEU A 105 12.51 3.36 -6.15
C LEU A 105 12.49 2.05 -6.93
N ILE A 106 13.68 1.45 -7.12
CA ILE A 106 13.82 0.18 -7.84
C ILE A 106 13.12 -0.94 -7.07
N SER A 107 13.25 -1.00 -5.74
CA SER A 107 12.61 -2.03 -4.94
C SER A 107 11.08 -1.90 -4.92
N ILE A 108 10.53 -0.68 -4.93
CA ILE A 108 9.09 -0.45 -5.08
C ILE A 108 8.59 -0.91 -6.46
N ILE A 109 9.31 -0.57 -7.54
CA ILE A 109 8.95 -1.00 -8.91
C ILE A 109 9.00 -2.53 -9.04
N ALA A 110 10.00 -3.16 -8.42
CA ALA A 110 10.14 -4.61 -8.36
C ALA A 110 9.14 -5.28 -7.39
N LEU A 111 8.29 -4.51 -6.70
CA LEU A 111 7.36 -4.99 -5.66
C LEU A 111 8.06 -5.76 -4.54
N SER A 112 9.32 -5.43 -4.28
CA SER A 112 10.20 -6.08 -3.30
C SER A 112 10.64 -5.13 -2.17
N SER A 113 9.96 -3.99 -2.01
CA SER A 113 10.29 -2.99 -0.99
C SER A 113 10.36 -3.57 0.42
N ASN A 114 9.44 -4.45 0.80
CA ASN A 114 9.45 -5.10 2.12
C ASN A 114 10.74 -5.92 2.36
N ILE A 115 11.22 -6.62 1.33
CA ILE A 115 12.45 -7.43 1.42
C ILE A 115 13.67 -6.50 1.46
N PHE A 116 13.67 -5.48 0.61
CA PHE A 116 14.73 -4.48 0.55
C PHE A 116 14.91 -3.75 1.89
N PHE A 117 13.82 -3.28 2.49
CA PHE A 117 13.88 -2.60 3.78
C PHE A 117 14.21 -3.56 4.92
N TRP A 118 13.73 -4.79 4.90
CA TRP A 118 14.14 -5.79 5.90
C TRP A 118 15.65 -6.07 5.89
N TRP A 119 16.29 -6.05 4.72
CA TRP A 119 17.75 -6.19 4.63
C TRP A 119 18.53 -4.90 4.89
N LYS A 120 17.88 -3.74 4.81
CA LYS A 120 18.52 -2.43 4.97
C LYS A 120 18.39 -1.89 6.39
N ASP A 121 17.27 -2.18 7.07
CA ASP A 121 16.94 -1.75 8.43
C ASP A 121 16.39 -2.95 9.23
N ASP A 122 17.02 -3.28 10.35
CA ASP A 122 16.57 -4.33 11.29
C ASP A 122 15.23 -3.96 11.99
N ASP A 123 14.77 -2.71 11.87
CA ASP A 123 13.63 -2.12 12.59
C ASP A 123 12.32 -2.03 11.78
N TYR A 124 12.21 -2.60 10.58
CA TYR A 124 11.05 -2.42 9.68
C TYR A 124 9.68 -2.74 10.31
N PHE A 125 9.63 -3.63 11.31
CA PHE A 125 8.40 -3.99 12.05
C PHE A 125 8.44 -3.64 13.55
N ILE A 126 9.46 -2.90 14.01
CA ILE A 126 9.72 -2.65 15.44
C ILE A 126 9.46 -1.18 15.84
N GLN A 127 9.05 -0.31 14.90
CA GLN A 127 8.73 1.11 15.16
C GLN A 127 7.47 1.37 15.97
#